data_AF-A0A0C3NQ05-F1
#
_entry.id   AF-A0A0C3NQ05-F1
#
_cell.length_a   1.000
_cell.length_b   1.000
_cell.length_c   1.000
_cell.angle_alpha   90.00
_cell.angle_beta   90.00
_cell.angle_gamma   90.00
#
_symmetry.space_group_name_H-M   'P 1'
#
loop_
_entity.id
_entity.type
_entity.pdbx_description
1 polymer ?
#
loop_
_entity_poly.entity_id
_entity_poly.type
_entity_poly.pdbx_seq_one_letter_code
_entity_poly.pdbx_strand_id
1 'polypeptide(L)' 'IKALEHMLLAAYAYDNFDVDLKTSDQQVEKSLDTSKHLTSSLLLPLQHRTTLDDLQCSHMLWEQ' A
#
# COMPACT_ATOMS: atom_id res chain seq x y z
N ILE A 1 -9.34 -2.77 11.36
CA ILE A 1 -8.92 -3.21 10.01
C ILE A 1 -9.96 -4.18 9.43
N LYS A 2 -10.13 -5.40 9.98
CA LYS A 2 -11.15 -6.37 9.52
C LYS A 2 -12.56 -5.82 9.30
N ALA A 3 -13.07 -4.93 10.15
CA ALA A 3 -14.43 -4.39 9.98
C ALA A 3 -14.58 -3.50 8.72
N LEU A 4 -13.51 -2.80 8.31
CA LEU A 4 -13.51 -1.94 7.12
C LEU A 4 -13.36 -2.75 5.83
N GLU A 5 -12.57 -3.83 5.88
CA GLU A 5 -12.39 -4.79 4.78
C GLU A 5 -13.71 -5.45 4.39
N HIS A 6 -14.51 -5.90 5.37
CA HIS A 6 -15.80 -6.55 5.10
C HIS A 6 -16.90 -5.59 4.61
N MET A 7 -16.76 -4.28 4.88
CA MET A 7 -17.74 -3.28 4.45
C MET A 7 -17.47 -2.72 3.05
N LEU A 8 -16.32 -3.02 2.42
CA LEU A 8 -15.87 -2.39 1.16
C LEU A 8 -15.85 -0.84 1.21
N LEU A 9 -15.83 -0.24 2.40
CA LEU A 9 -15.83 1.21 2.62
C LEU A 9 -14.45 1.72 3.04
N ALA A 10 -13.41 1.19 2.40
CA ALA A 10 -12.03 1.63 2.61
C ALA A 10 -11.35 1.82 1.26
N ALA A 11 -10.63 2.93 1.14
CA ALA A 11 -9.68 3.15 0.06
C ALA A 11 -8.30 2.64 0.47
N TYR A 12 -7.61 2.01 -0.48
CA TYR A 12 -6.26 1.52 -0.33
C TYR A 12 -5.36 2.30 -1.29
N ALA A 13 -4.34 2.96 -0.76
CA ALA A 13 -3.28 3.53 -1.57
C ALA A 13 -2.01 2.71 -1.37
N TYR A 14 -1.37 2.33 -2.47
CA TYR A 14 -0.09 1.62 -2.47
C TYR A 14 0.98 2.52 -3.06
N ASP A 15 2.15 2.52 -2.45
CA ASP A 15 3.33 3.20 -2.98
C ASP A 15 4.53 2.25 -2.93
N ASN A 16 5.16 2.07 -4.09
CA ASN A 16 6.34 1.21 -4.25
C ASN A 16 7.58 2.10 -4.26
N PHE A 17 8.50 1.86 -3.35
CA PHE A 17 9.71 2.64 -3.23
C PHE A 17 10.92 1.74 -2.98
N ASP A 18 12.05 2.15 -3.53
CA ASP A 18 13.33 1.51 -3.28
C ASP A 18 14.02 2.21 -2.11
N VAL A 19 14.53 1.42 -1.16
CA VAL A 19 15.34 1.92 -0.05
C VAL A 19 16.68 1.20 -0.01
N ASP A 20 17.73 1.98 0.23
CA ASP A 20 19.06 1.48 0.52
C ASP A 20 19.20 1.27 2.05
N LEU A 21 19.06 0.02 2.50
CA LEU A 21 19.20 -0.33 3.90
C LEU A 21 20.67 -0.62 4.23
N LYS A 22 21.36 0.40 4.73
CA LYS A 22 22.76 0.27 5.20
C LYS A 22 22.81 -0.55 6.48
N THR A 23 23.49 -1.70 6.45
CA THR A 23 23.78 -2.48 7.66
C THR A 23 24.95 -1.85 8.41
N SER A 24 24.90 -1.78 9.76
CA SER A 24 25.98 -1.16 10.54
C SER A 24 27.28 -1.98 10.57
N ASP A 25 27.25 -3.20 10.03
CA ASP A 25 28.42 -4.07 9.97
C ASP A 25 29.40 -3.56 8.91
N GLN A 26 30.29 -2.67 9.37
CA GLN A 26 31.54 -2.33 8.70
C GLN A 26 32.51 -3.51 8.70
N GLN A 27 32.12 -4.67 8.16
CA GLN A 27 33.07 -5.74 7.92
C GLN A 27 32.88 -6.35 6.55
N VAL A 28 33.88 -6.09 5.71
CA VAL A 28 34.17 -6.67 4.42
C VAL A 28 33.30 -6.12 3.30
N GLU A 29 34.00 -5.51 2.35
CA GLU A 29 33.60 -5.09 1.01
C GLU A 29 33.04 -6.29 0.22
N LYS A 30 31.87 -6.79 0.62
CA LYS A 30 30.99 -7.60 -0.21
C LYS A 30 29.93 -6.64 -0.73
N SER A 31 29.73 -6.63 -2.04
CA SER A 31 28.58 -5.99 -2.68
C SER A 31 27.31 -6.73 -2.24
N LEU A 32 26.91 -6.54 -0.99
CA LEU A 32 25.62 -6.96 -0.49
C LEU A 32 24.60 -6.06 -1.18
N ASP A 33 23.61 -6.67 -1.81
CA ASP A 33 22.48 -5.95 -2.37
C ASP A 33 21.71 -5.31 -1.20
N THR A 34 22.04 -4.06 -0.91
CA THR A 34 21.42 -3.24 0.14
C THR A 34 20.15 -2.56 -0.33
N SER A 35 19.93 -2.54 -1.66
CA SER A 35 18.68 -2.09 -2.24
C SER A 35 17.56 -3.06 -1.87
N LYS A 36 16.45 -2.51 -1.41
CA LYS A 36 15.23 -3.25 -1.11
C LYS A 36 14.07 -2.55 -1.79
N HIS A 37 13.35 -3.32 -2.61
CA HIS A 37 12.08 -2.91 -3.15
C HIS A 37 11.00 -3.15 -2.10
N LEU A 38 10.37 -2.07 -1.62
CA LEU A 38 9.32 -2.13 -0.61
C LEU A 38 8.03 -1.53 -1.14
N THR A 39 6.92 -2.04 -0.63
CA THR A 39 5.58 -1.47 -0.86
C THR A 39 5.04 -1.00 0.47
N SER A 40 4.67 0.27 0.57
CA SER A 40 3.84 0.78 1.66
C SER A 40 2.37 0.77 1.26
N SER A 41 1.50 0.61 2.25
CA SER A 41 0.06 0.75 2.06
C SER A 41 -0.53 1.71 3.07
N LEU A 42 -1.50 2.50 2.61
CA LEU A 42 -2.31 3.39 3.44
C LEU A 42 -3.77 3.00 3.28
N LEU A 43 -4.43 2.73 4.41
CA LEU A 43 -5.84 2.38 4.48
C LEU A 43 -6.63 3.58 4.99
N LEU A 44 -7.50 4.13 4.15
CA LEU A 44 -8.34 5.29 4.44
C LEU A 44 -9.80 4.83 4.56
N PRO A 45 -10.46 5.02 5.72
CA PRO A 45 -11.90 4.78 5.80
C PRO A 45 -12.64 5.79 4.91
N LEU A 46 -13.55 5.31 4.07
CA LEU A 46 -14.48 6.16 3.33
C LEU A 46 -15.57 6.62 4.31
N GLN A 47 -15.33 7.77 4.94
CA GLN A 47 -16.18 8.30 6.00
C GLN A 47 -17.39 9.09 5.45
N HIS A 48 -18.44 9.13 6.27
CA HIS A 48 -19.66 9.94 6.11
C HIS A 48 -20.53 9.63 4.88
N ARG A 49 -21.64 8.90 5.11
CA ARG A 49 -22.72 8.60 4.16
C ARG A 49 -22.31 7.87 2.87
N THR A 50 -21.05 7.55 2.65
CA THR A 50 -20.65 6.65 1.57
C THR A 50 -21.28 5.28 1.78
N THR A 51 -22.01 4.84 0.77
CA THR A 51 -22.65 3.54 0.69
C THR A 51 -21.96 2.69 -0.38
N LEU A 52 -22.28 1.40 -0.40
CA LEU A 52 -21.81 0.51 -1.47
C LEU A 52 -22.30 0.95 -2.85
N ASP A 53 -23.48 1.57 -2.93
CA ASP A 53 -24.05 2.03 -4.19
C ASP A 53 -23.23 3.15 -4.84
N ASP A 54 -22.60 3.99 -4.01
CA ASP A 54 -21.67 5.04 -4.47
C ASP A 54 -20.40 4.44 -5.10
N LEU A 55 -20.10 3.15 -4.86
CA LEU A 55 -18.90 2.45 -5.33
C LEU A 55 -19.16 1.51 -6.51
N GLN A 56 -20.39 1.45 -7.05
CA GLN A 56 -20.76 0.53 -8.16
C GLN A 56 -19.87 0.73 -9.41
N CYS A 57 -19.43 1.97 -9.64
CA CYS A 57 -18.58 2.33 -10.77
C CYS A 57 -17.08 2.08 -10.54
N SER A 58 -16.68 1.58 -9.37
CA SER A 58 -15.26 1.37 -9.06
C SER A 58 -14.56 0.44 -10.06
N HIS A 59 -15.24 -0.62 -10.51
CA HIS A 59 -14.69 -1.55 -11.50
C HIS A 59 -14.32 -0.84 -12.82
N MET A 60 -15.15 0.11 -13.29
CA MET A 60 -14.89 0.84 -14.52
C MET A 60 -13.65 1.74 -14.44
N LEU A 61 -13.29 2.22 -13.24
CA LEU A 61 -12.08 3.01 -13.04
C LEU A 61 -10.81 2.14 -13.05
N TRP A 62 -10.92 0.86 -12.66
CA TRP A 62 -9.81 -0.09 -12.64
C TRP A 62 -9.59 -0.82 -13.98
N GLU A 63 -10.55 -0.76 -14.90
CA GLU A 63 -10.46 -1.35 -16.25
C GLU A 63 -9.88 -0.39 -17.31
N GLN A 64 -9.57 0.86 -16.96
CA GLN A 64 -8.83 1.80 -17.82
C GLN A 64 -7.32 1.67 -17.63
#